data_AF-A0A6C0AZ29-F1
#
_entry.id   AF-A0A6C0AZ29-F1
#
_cell.length_a   1.000
_cell.length_b   1.000
_cell.length_c   1.000
_cell.angle_alpha   90.00
_cell.angle_beta   90.00
_cell.angle_gamma   90.00
#
_symmetry.space_group_name_H-M   'P 1'
#
loop_
_entity.id
_entity.type
_entity.pdbx_description
1 polymer ?
#
loop_
_entity_poly.entity_id
_entity_poly.type
_entity_poly.pdbx_seq_one_letter_code
_entity_poly.pdbx_strand_id
1 'polypeptide(L)'
;MPRQAPTCNICVENLNQSTRKVITCVYCDFDVCRTCFQKYTIETSLDPHCMSCKKTFSYDFLSNNCTSVFITKELKSHREDILFDREKSLLPETQPHVIVELEKRNLKKQIDSFHERIFELRRQERILNNQINDLTFNMNRLNVNNVGEGTTVEERKKFIRKCPMGDCRGFLSTQWKCGSCEKRICNRCNEEKVTGPDGTEHRCLPENVASMELLNKDTKPCPNCGTMIFRISGCSQMFCTDCHTPWDWNTERVVTGVIHNPHYYEFVNRNGTGARNHADIPCGGLPDGYDMRNMMSRLFNNNPPQYIFNIYQCVMHIQHHELRNHIVEDVVVTNRSLRIKYLLNEITDAGFKAVLQQAEKKRQKAIAFRNIYQMFVDVASDIFRQMYVSYSENRLRTPGVAIEFVRSNVIILNNLVEYFNENLQKIGKMYKCVYPGITPERIFTNNLASYKARQAPQVEIHHIN
;
A
#
# COMPACT_ATOMS: atom_id res chain seq x y z
N MET A 1 45.67 43.61 -41.06
CA MET A 1 44.50 44.01 -40.26
C MET A 1 44.50 43.23 -38.95
N PRO A 2 44.41 43.87 -37.78
CA PRO A 2 44.32 43.14 -36.52
C PRO A 2 43.02 42.33 -36.51
N ARG A 3 43.11 41.02 -36.20
CA ARG A 3 41.91 40.18 -36.01
C ARG A 3 41.14 40.75 -34.82
N GLN A 4 39.93 41.26 -35.06
CA GLN A 4 39.04 41.67 -33.98
C GLN A 4 38.77 40.48 -33.07
N ALA A 5 38.88 40.70 -31.75
CA ALA A 5 38.55 39.69 -30.77
C ALA A 5 37.04 39.37 -30.86
N PRO A 6 36.64 38.10 -30.71
CA PRO A 6 35.23 37.75 -30.74
C PRO A 6 34.50 38.41 -29.55
N THR A 7 33.33 39.00 -29.81
CA THR A 7 32.54 39.77 -28.84
C THR A 7 31.27 39.01 -28.43
N CYS A 8 30.74 39.31 -27.24
CA CYS A 8 29.49 38.73 -26.75
C CYS A 8 28.26 39.27 -27.52
N ASN A 9 27.32 38.40 -27.90
CA ASN A 9 26.07 38.79 -28.57
C ASN A 9 25.11 39.64 -27.70
N ILE A 10 25.35 39.73 -26.39
CA ILE A 10 24.50 40.47 -25.45
C ILE A 10 25.15 41.79 -25.02
N CYS A 11 26.35 41.73 -24.43
CA CYS A 11 27.02 42.93 -23.91
C CYS A 11 28.03 43.54 -24.87
N VAL A 12 28.30 42.93 -26.04
CA VAL A 12 29.26 43.39 -27.06
C VAL A 12 30.72 43.48 -26.55
N GLU A 13 30.98 43.02 -25.32
CA GLU A 13 32.32 42.97 -24.72
C GLU A 13 33.17 41.84 -25.31
N ASN A 14 34.49 42.05 -25.32
CA ASN A 14 35.45 41.03 -25.76
C ASN A 14 35.36 39.76 -24.91
N LEU A 15 35.28 38.62 -25.58
CA LEU A 15 35.27 37.30 -24.94
C LEU A 15 36.65 36.94 -24.41
N ASN A 16 36.68 36.24 -23.28
CA ASN A 16 37.92 35.79 -22.64
C ASN A 16 37.72 34.38 -22.06
N GLN A 17 38.79 33.74 -21.55
CA GLN A 17 38.70 32.37 -21.02
C GLN A 17 38.23 32.29 -19.55
N SER A 18 37.99 33.42 -18.90
CA SER A 18 37.67 33.49 -17.47
C SER A 18 36.24 34.02 -17.24
N THR A 19 36.08 35.32 -17.05
CA THR A 19 34.81 35.97 -16.67
C THR A 19 33.81 36.00 -17.81
N ARG A 20 34.28 36.21 -19.04
CA ARG A 20 33.49 36.28 -20.27
C ARG A 20 33.74 35.06 -21.17
N LYS A 21 33.88 33.88 -20.56
CA LYS A 21 33.92 32.60 -21.29
C LYS A 21 32.63 32.41 -22.08
N VAL A 22 32.73 31.96 -23.32
CA VAL A 22 31.58 31.64 -24.17
C VAL A 22 30.81 30.47 -23.58
N ILE A 23 29.49 30.62 -23.51
CA ILE A 23 28.52 29.58 -23.19
C ILE A 23 27.61 29.44 -24.40
N THR A 24 27.56 28.24 -24.96
CA THR A 24 26.72 27.91 -26.13
C THR A 24 25.51 27.11 -25.68
N CYS A 25 24.33 27.47 -26.18
CA CYS A 25 23.10 26.73 -25.89
C CYS A 25 23.09 25.36 -26.58
N VAL A 26 22.89 24.28 -25.81
CA VAL A 26 22.78 22.89 -26.31
C VAL A 26 21.56 22.60 -27.19
N TYR A 27 20.68 23.58 -27.41
CA TYR A 27 19.43 23.40 -28.15
C TYR A 27 19.26 24.28 -29.39
N CYS A 28 20.00 25.40 -29.48
CA CYS A 28 19.80 26.39 -30.56
C CYS A 28 21.07 27.18 -30.91
N ASP A 29 22.25 26.68 -30.49
CA ASP A 29 23.58 27.24 -30.80
C ASP A 29 23.78 28.73 -30.48
N PHE A 30 22.92 29.29 -29.62
CA PHE A 30 23.04 30.68 -29.19
C PHE A 30 24.22 30.85 -28.23
N ASP A 31 25.15 31.74 -28.61
CA ASP A 31 26.35 32.07 -27.83
C ASP A 31 26.15 33.30 -26.95
N VAL A 32 26.55 33.18 -25.68
CA VAL A 32 26.52 34.27 -24.71
C VAL A 32 27.73 34.19 -23.78
N CYS A 33 28.25 35.32 -23.32
CA CYS A 33 29.33 35.29 -22.33
C CYS A 33 28.79 34.89 -20.95
N ARG A 34 29.63 34.21 -20.17
CA ARG A 34 29.31 33.72 -18.83
C ARG A 34 28.73 34.80 -17.91
N THR A 35 29.27 36.01 -17.90
CA THR A 35 28.72 37.12 -17.09
C THR A 35 27.28 37.45 -17.45
N CYS A 36 26.96 37.56 -18.75
CA CYS A 36 25.59 37.85 -19.19
C CYS A 36 24.63 36.71 -18.88
N PHE A 37 25.09 35.47 -19.06
CA PHE A 37 24.29 34.29 -18.73
C PHE A 37 23.95 34.22 -17.23
N GLN A 38 24.95 34.41 -16.37
CA GLN A 38 24.76 34.41 -14.92
C GLN A 38 23.80 35.53 -14.48
N LYS A 39 23.99 36.74 -14.99
CA LYS A 39 23.12 37.90 -14.71
C LYS A 39 21.67 37.63 -15.10
N TYR A 40 21.43 37.17 -16.33
CA TYR A 40 20.08 36.82 -16.78
C TYR A 40 19.41 35.75 -15.93
N THR A 41 20.18 34.74 -15.51
CA THR A 41 19.66 33.62 -14.73
C THR A 41 19.14 34.06 -13.35
N ILE A 42 19.67 35.16 -12.78
CA ILE A 42 19.19 35.73 -11.51
C ILE A 42 18.22 36.90 -11.69
N GLU A 43 18.01 37.39 -12.91
CA GLU A 43 17.01 38.42 -13.22
C GLU A 43 15.66 37.81 -13.64
N THR A 44 15.64 36.53 -14.01
CA THR A 44 14.42 35.81 -14.38
C THR A 44 13.69 35.21 -13.17
N SER A 45 12.36 35.27 -13.16
CA SER A 45 11.51 34.56 -12.19
C SER A 45 11.26 33.08 -12.57
N LEU A 46 11.62 32.68 -13.79
CA LEU A 46 11.51 31.32 -14.29
C LEU A 46 12.74 30.47 -13.96
N ASP A 47 12.65 29.17 -14.19
CA ASP A 47 13.80 28.26 -14.08
C ASP A 47 14.90 28.66 -15.08
N PRO A 48 16.20 28.45 -14.78
CA PRO A 48 17.29 28.81 -15.67
C PRO A 48 17.08 28.26 -17.09
N HIS A 49 17.05 29.13 -18.10
CA HIS A 49 16.68 28.75 -19.47
C HIS A 49 17.44 29.59 -20.52
N CYS A 50 17.38 29.18 -21.78
CA CYS A 50 18.03 29.89 -22.87
C CYS A 50 17.37 31.25 -23.12
N MET A 51 18.18 32.31 -23.28
CA MET A 51 17.70 33.65 -23.64
C MET A 51 16.95 33.67 -24.98
N SER A 52 17.35 32.81 -25.93
CA SER A 52 16.77 32.71 -27.28
C SER A 52 15.61 31.71 -27.33
N CYS A 53 15.89 30.40 -27.27
CA CYS A 53 14.85 29.36 -27.48
C CYS A 53 13.97 29.05 -26.27
N LYS A 54 14.21 29.71 -25.12
CA LYS A 54 13.46 29.54 -23.87
C LYS A 54 13.44 28.15 -23.24
N LYS A 55 14.19 27.17 -23.78
CA LYS A 55 14.33 25.85 -23.17
C LYS A 55 15.12 25.90 -21.87
N THR A 56 14.62 25.20 -20.85
CA THR A 56 15.24 25.09 -19.52
C THR A 56 16.54 24.31 -19.56
N PHE A 57 17.53 24.76 -18.80
CA PHE A 57 18.82 24.10 -18.64
C PHE A 57 18.82 23.16 -17.44
N SER A 58 19.53 22.05 -17.57
CA SER A 58 19.76 21.14 -16.45
C SER A 58 20.74 21.75 -15.44
N TYR A 59 20.68 21.29 -14.20
CA TYR A 59 21.66 21.68 -13.17
C TYR A 59 23.10 21.34 -13.59
N ASP A 60 23.31 20.22 -14.30
CA ASP A 60 24.61 19.82 -14.86
C ASP A 60 25.16 20.89 -15.80
N PHE A 61 24.34 21.37 -16.74
CA PHE A 61 24.70 22.46 -17.64
C PHE A 61 25.12 23.72 -16.87
N LEU A 62 24.36 24.09 -15.84
CA LEU A 62 24.69 25.25 -15.00
C LEU A 62 26.03 25.05 -14.27
N SER A 63 26.25 23.88 -13.67
CA SER A 63 27.49 23.60 -12.94
C SER A 63 28.74 23.57 -13.81
N ASN A 64 28.61 23.16 -15.07
CA ASN A 64 29.72 23.09 -16.02
C ASN A 64 30.06 24.46 -16.64
N ASN A 65 29.07 25.36 -16.74
CA ASN A 65 29.23 26.64 -17.44
C ASN A 65 29.39 27.85 -16.51
N CYS A 66 28.81 27.81 -15.30
CA CYS A 66 28.87 28.90 -14.33
C CYS A 66 29.98 28.67 -13.29
N THR A 67 30.29 29.72 -12.51
CA THR A 67 31.22 29.58 -11.38
C THR A 67 30.56 28.87 -10.19
N SER A 68 31.36 28.15 -9.40
CA SER A 68 30.89 27.46 -8.19
C SER A 68 30.29 28.42 -7.17
N VAL A 69 30.89 29.60 -7.01
CA VAL A 69 30.41 30.66 -6.10
C VAL A 69 29.00 31.12 -6.49
N PHE A 70 28.76 31.33 -7.79
CA PHE A 70 27.45 31.71 -8.29
C PHE A 70 26.39 30.64 -8.02
N ILE A 71 26.68 29.37 -8.34
CA ILE A 71 25.77 28.25 -8.12
C ILE A 71 25.41 28.13 -6.63
N THR A 72 26.42 28.21 -5.76
CA THR A 72 26.27 27.90 -4.33
C THR A 72 25.75 29.07 -3.49
N LYS A 73 25.92 30.31 -3.94
CA LYS A 73 25.49 31.52 -3.22
C LYS A 73 24.40 32.27 -3.97
N GLU A 74 24.74 32.88 -5.10
CA GLU A 74 23.88 33.83 -5.81
C GLU A 74 22.61 33.16 -6.37
N LEU A 75 22.78 32.12 -7.20
CA LEU A 75 21.67 31.37 -7.78
C LEU A 75 20.84 30.68 -6.68
N LYS A 76 21.51 30.14 -5.66
CA LYS A 76 20.85 29.52 -4.51
C LYS A 76 19.92 30.51 -3.80
N SER A 77 20.40 31.71 -3.47
CA SER A 77 19.61 32.75 -2.79
C SER A 77 18.44 33.19 -3.66
N HIS A 78 18.70 33.49 -4.93
CA HIS A 78 17.66 33.87 -5.88
C HIS A 78 16.55 32.81 -5.97
N ARG A 79 16.92 31.53 -6.05
CA ARG A 79 15.95 30.43 -6.08
C ARG A 79 15.15 30.29 -4.80
N GLU A 80 15.75 30.54 -3.63
CA GLU A 80 15.01 30.56 -2.36
C GLU A 80 13.94 31.64 -2.36
N ASP A 81 14.27 32.84 -2.84
CA ASP A 81 13.34 33.97 -2.92
C ASP A 81 12.19 33.69 -3.91
N ILE A 82 12.52 33.24 -5.13
CA ILE A 82 11.51 32.91 -6.14
C ILE A 82 10.55 31.80 -5.67
N LEU A 83 11.08 30.74 -5.05
CA LEU A 83 10.23 29.66 -4.54
C LEU A 83 9.32 30.15 -3.42
N PHE A 84 9.85 30.99 -2.53
CA PHE A 84 9.08 31.57 -1.44
C PHE A 84 7.99 32.52 -1.93
N ASP A 85 8.29 33.41 -2.87
CA ASP A 85 7.31 34.35 -3.43
C ASP A 85 6.18 33.62 -4.17
N ARG A 86 6.52 32.55 -4.91
CA ARG A 86 5.52 31.67 -5.53
C ARG A 86 4.58 31.07 -4.48
N GLU A 87 5.11 30.53 -3.39
CA GLU A 87 4.28 29.97 -2.32
C GLU A 87 3.47 31.03 -1.58
N LYS A 88 4.01 32.24 -1.41
CA LYS A 88 3.28 33.38 -0.83
C LYS A 88 2.07 33.78 -1.65
N SER A 89 2.16 33.70 -2.98
CA SER A 89 1.03 33.99 -3.86
C SER A 89 -0.15 33.01 -3.67
N LEU A 90 0.11 31.81 -3.12
CA LEU A 90 -0.88 30.76 -2.86
C LEU A 90 -1.43 30.77 -1.42
N LEU A 91 -1.04 31.75 -0.59
CA LEU A 91 -1.53 31.87 0.78
C LEU A 91 -3.03 32.17 0.86
N PRO A 92 -3.63 33.05 0.03
CA PRO A 92 -5.07 33.27 0.05
C PRO A 92 -5.87 31.99 -0.19
N GLU A 93 -5.44 31.16 -1.14
CA GLU A 93 -6.05 29.85 -1.42
C GLU A 93 -5.86 28.86 -0.26
N THR A 94 -4.80 29.02 0.53
CA THR A 94 -4.52 28.14 1.68
C THR A 94 -5.36 28.50 2.91
N GLN A 95 -5.92 29.71 2.99
CA GLN A 95 -6.64 30.20 4.17
C GLN A 95 -7.78 29.27 4.65
N PRO A 96 -8.66 28.71 3.79
CA PRO A 96 -9.70 27.78 4.24
C PRO A 96 -9.13 26.52 4.90
N HIS A 97 -7.96 26.06 4.46
CA HIS A 97 -7.30 24.90 5.05
C HIS A 97 -6.71 25.17 6.43
N VAL A 98 -6.30 26.42 6.71
CA VAL A 98 -5.87 26.83 8.05
C VAL A 98 -7.02 26.75 9.05
N ILE A 99 -8.22 27.18 8.63
CA ILE A 99 -9.43 27.11 9.47
C ILE A 99 -9.72 25.65 9.83
N VAL A 100 -9.73 24.76 8.83
CA VAL A 100 -9.93 23.31 9.04
C VAL A 100 -8.84 22.72 9.95
N GLU A 101 -7.59 23.13 9.79
CA GLU A 101 -6.49 22.65 10.65
C GLU A 101 -6.65 23.10 12.12
N LEU A 102 -7.05 24.36 12.35
CA LEU A 102 -7.33 24.86 13.69
C LEU A 102 -8.49 24.10 14.35
N GLU A 103 -9.55 23.83 13.59
CA GLU A 103 -10.68 23.03 14.06
C GLU A 103 -10.27 21.60 14.43
N LYS A 104 -9.48 20.93 13.57
CA LYS A 104 -8.91 19.61 13.87
C LYS A 104 -8.09 19.60 15.15
N ARG A 105 -7.26 20.62 15.37
CA ARG A 105 -6.47 20.75 16.60
C ARG A 105 -7.34 20.98 17.83
N ASN A 106 -8.40 21.76 17.70
CA ASN A 106 -9.36 21.95 18.79
C ASN A 106 -10.09 20.64 19.15
N LEU A 107 -10.57 19.91 18.14
CA LEU A 107 -11.19 18.60 18.33
C LEU A 107 -10.20 17.62 18.98
N LYS A 108 -8.93 17.63 18.57
CA LYS A 108 -7.89 16.79 19.18
C LYS A 108 -7.71 17.11 20.67
N LYS A 109 -7.65 18.39 21.06
CA LYS A 109 -7.58 18.80 22.46
C LYS A 109 -8.79 18.31 23.27
N GLN A 110 -9.99 18.39 22.70
CA GLN A 110 -11.20 17.87 23.34
C GLN A 110 -11.13 16.35 23.52
N ILE A 111 -10.73 15.61 22.48
CA ILE A 111 -10.52 14.15 22.55
C ILE A 111 -9.51 13.81 23.66
N ASP A 112 -8.41 14.53 23.75
CA ASP A 112 -7.40 14.31 24.79
C ASP A 112 -7.94 14.60 26.19
N SER A 113 -8.72 15.67 26.37
CA SER A 113 -9.38 15.96 27.64
C SER A 113 -10.38 14.87 28.06
N PHE A 114 -11.09 14.26 27.10
CA PHE A 114 -11.97 13.14 27.38
C PHE A 114 -11.19 11.87 27.72
N HIS A 115 -10.05 11.62 27.07
CA HIS A 115 -9.16 10.51 27.46
C HIS A 115 -8.64 10.68 28.88
N GLU A 116 -8.23 11.89 29.28
CA GLU A 116 -7.83 12.20 30.65
C GLU A 116 -8.99 11.97 31.64
N ARG A 117 -10.20 12.40 31.29
CA ARG A 117 -11.38 12.18 32.13
C ARG A 117 -11.73 10.69 32.28
N ILE A 118 -11.65 9.92 31.20
CA ILE A 118 -11.83 8.45 31.23
C ILE A 118 -10.79 7.80 32.14
N PHE A 119 -9.53 8.23 32.04
CA PHE A 119 -8.46 7.73 32.89
C PHE A 119 -8.77 7.97 34.38
N GLU A 120 -9.17 9.18 34.75
CA GLU A 120 -9.50 9.50 36.15
C GLU A 120 -10.75 8.74 36.63
N LEU A 121 -11.80 8.63 35.81
CA LEU A 121 -13.00 7.86 36.18
C LEU A 121 -12.69 6.38 36.40
N ARG A 122 -11.84 5.76 35.56
CA ARG A 122 -11.38 4.37 35.75
C ARG A 122 -10.54 4.22 37.02
N ARG A 123 -9.76 5.23 37.39
CA ARG A 123 -9.02 5.25 38.65
C ARG A 123 -9.98 5.29 39.85
N GLN A 124 -11.01 6.12 39.79
CA GLN A 124 -12.05 6.20 40.82
C GLN A 124 -12.84 4.89 40.93
N GLU A 125 -13.25 4.31 39.81
CA GLU A 125 -13.90 3.00 39.74
C GLU A 125 -13.04 1.92 40.42
N ARG A 126 -11.73 1.90 40.17
CA ARG A 126 -10.81 0.96 40.83
C ARG A 126 -10.78 1.15 42.35
N ILE A 127 -10.75 2.40 42.83
CA ILE A 127 -10.78 2.70 44.27
C ILE A 127 -12.09 2.20 44.89
N LEU A 128 -13.22 2.51 44.27
CA LEU A 128 -14.54 2.06 44.74
C LEU A 128 -14.64 0.52 44.72
N ASN A 129 -14.15 -0.14 43.68
CA ASN A 129 -14.13 -1.61 43.61
C ASN A 129 -13.26 -2.24 44.71
N ASN A 130 -12.12 -1.62 45.06
CA ASN A 130 -11.32 -2.06 46.20
C ASN A 130 -12.10 -1.91 47.51
N GLN A 131 -12.78 -0.78 47.71
CA GLN A 131 -13.64 -0.57 48.89
C GLN A 131 -14.80 -1.59 48.96
N ILE A 132 -15.42 -1.90 47.82
CA ILE A 132 -16.44 -2.95 47.72
C ILE A 132 -15.86 -4.31 48.10
N ASN A 133 -14.68 -4.65 47.60
CA ASN A 133 -14.01 -5.92 47.93
C ASN A 133 -13.68 -6.01 49.43
N ASP A 134 -13.18 -4.93 50.03
CA ASP A 134 -12.90 -4.86 51.47
C ASP A 134 -14.18 -5.02 52.30
N LEU A 135 -15.25 -4.32 51.94
CA LEU A 135 -16.56 -4.44 52.58
C LEU A 135 -17.15 -5.84 52.40
N THR A 136 -17.02 -6.43 51.22
CA THR A 136 -17.48 -7.79 50.92
C THR A 136 -16.70 -8.81 51.74
N PHE A 137 -15.39 -8.66 51.86
CA PHE A 137 -14.54 -9.49 52.71
C PHE A 137 -14.96 -9.37 54.19
N ASN A 138 -15.17 -8.15 54.68
CA ASN A 138 -15.62 -7.91 56.05
C ASN A 138 -17.02 -8.48 56.30
N MET A 139 -17.97 -8.28 55.38
CA MET A 139 -19.31 -8.86 55.44
C MET A 139 -19.26 -10.39 55.44
N ASN A 140 -18.43 -11.00 54.60
CA ASN A 140 -18.24 -12.44 54.58
C ASN A 140 -17.61 -12.93 55.88
N ARG A 141 -16.68 -12.20 56.49
CA ARG A 141 -16.15 -12.53 57.83
C ARG A 141 -17.21 -12.46 58.92
N LEU A 142 -18.14 -11.50 58.84
CA LEU A 142 -19.28 -11.42 59.76
C LEU A 142 -20.28 -12.57 59.53
N ASN A 143 -20.45 -13.00 58.28
CA ASN A 143 -21.25 -14.17 57.92
C ASN A 143 -20.58 -15.50 58.33
N VAL A 144 -19.24 -15.56 58.44
CA VAL A 144 -18.51 -16.76 58.90
C VAL A 144 -18.61 -16.95 60.42
N ASN A 145 -19.16 -16.00 61.16
CA ASN A 145 -19.45 -16.14 62.59
C ASN A 145 -20.91 -16.54 62.90
N ASN A 146 -21.70 -16.94 61.91
CA ASN A 146 -22.95 -17.65 62.15
C ASN A 146 -23.14 -18.75 61.09
N VAL A 147 -23.44 -19.95 61.55
CA VAL A 147 -23.81 -21.15 60.78
C VAL A 147 -22.63 -22.03 60.37
N GLY A 148 -22.26 -22.93 61.28
CA GLY A 148 -21.91 -24.29 60.88
C GLY A 148 -23.11 -24.99 60.23
N GLU A 149 -22.84 -26.09 59.53
CA GLU A 149 -23.76 -26.91 58.74
C GLU A 149 -23.97 -26.48 57.29
N GLY A 150 -23.70 -27.44 56.40
CA GLY A 150 -23.55 -27.22 54.97
C GLY A 150 -24.85 -27.07 54.19
N THR A 151 -24.71 -26.59 52.96
CA THR A 151 -25.52 -26.99 51.80
C THR A 151 -24.96 -26.31 50.54
N THR A 152 -24.51 -27.12 49.59
CA THR A 152 -24.21 -26.70 48.22
C THR A 152 -25.52 -26.44 47.48
N VAL A 153 -25.68 -25.23 46.95
CA VAL A 153 -26.84 -24.82 46.14
C VAL A 153 -26.69 -25.32 44.70
N GLU A 154 -27.74 -25.99 44.24
CA GLU A 154 -27.89 -26.75 43.00
C GLU A 154 -28.00 -25.93 41.70
N GLU A 155 -27.89 -26.67 40.60
CA GLU A 155 -27.83 -26.36 39.18
C GLU A 155 -28.97 -25.49 38.60
N ARG A 156 -28.63 -24.58 37.67
CA ARG A 156 -29.59 -23.71 36.95
C ARG A 156 -30.34 -24.46 35.84
N LYS A 157 -31.65 -24.17 35.75
CA LYS A 157 -32.70 -24.80 34.92
C LYS A 157 -32.39 -24.79 33.40
N LYS A 158 -32.27 -25.98 32.79
CA LYS A 158 -32.26 -26.18 31.32
C LYS A 158 -33.67 -25.96 30.73
N PHE A 159 -33.80 -25.18 29.66
CA PHE A 159 -35.03 -25.11 28.86
C PHE A 159 -35.05 -26.25 27.85
N ILE A 160 -36.15 -26.98 27.74
CA ILE A 160 -36.17 -28.29 27.07
C ILE A 160 -36.66 -28.20 25.61
N ARG A 161 -37.60 -27.29 25.28
CA ARG A 161 -38.26 -27.28 23.95
C ARG A 161 -39.02 -25.99 23.62
N LYS A 162 -39.26 -25.69 22.33
CA LYS A 162 -40.19 -24.63 21.88
C LYS A 162 -41.66 -25.01 22.17
N CYS A 163 -42.50 -24.02 22.49
CA CYS A 163 -43.93 -24.24 22.76
C CYS A 163 -44.67 -24.69 21.48
N PRO A 164 -45.50 -25.75 21.53
CA PRO A 164 -46.22 -26.27 20.37
C PRO A 164 -47.56 -25.54 20.08
N MET A 165 -47.94 -24.55 20.89
CA MET A 165 -49.26 -23.91 20.79
C MET A 165 -49.29 -22.78 19.77
N GLY A 166 -49.91 -23.02 18.60
CA GLY A 166 -50.23 -22.00 17.59
C GLY A 166 -49.06 -21.03 17.31
N ASP A 167 -49.31 -19.73 17.38
CA ASP A 167 -48.32 -18.66 17.15
C ASP A 167 -47.43 -18.34 18.37
N CYS A 168 -47.46 -19.14 19.44
CA CYS A 168 -46.65 -18.88 20.62
C CYS A 168 -45.16 -19.06 20.33
N ARG A 169 -44.37 -18.00 20.55
CA ARG A 169 -42.90 -18.00 20.36
C ARG A 169 -42.11 -18.40 21.62
N GLY A 170 -42.78 -18.92 22.64
CA GLY A 170 -42.18 -19.24 23.93
C GLY A 170 -41.47 -20.60 23.99
N PHE A 171 -40.76 -20.84 25.09
CA PHE A 171 -40.07 -22.11 25.40
C PHE A 171 -40.64 -22.77 26.67
N LEU A 172 -40.56 -24.10 26.73
CA LEU A 172 -41.00 -24.94 27.85
C LEU A 172 -39.87 -25.10 28.88
N SER A 173 -40.21 -24.94 30.15
CA SER A 173 -39.32 -25.28 31.28
C SER A 173 -39.20 -26.80 31.47
N THR A 174 -38.33 -27.25 32.39
CA THR A 174 -38.25 -28.66 32.81
C THR A 174 -39.59 -29.22 33.31
N GLN A 175 -40.48 -28.35 33.77
CA GLN A 175 -41.83 -28.70 34.23
C GLN A 175 -42.89 -28.67 33.11
N TRP A 176 -42.47 -28.55 31.83
CA TRP A 176 -43.36 -28.53 30.67
C TRP A 176 -44.45 -27.43 30.72
N LYS A 177 -44.16 -26.33 31.41
CA LYS A 177 -44.95 -25.09 31.38
C LYS A 177 -44.28 -24.10 30.43
N CYS A 178 -45.05 -23.52 29.52
CA CYS A 178 -44.57 -22.42 28.68
C CYS A 178 -44.51 -21.15 29.51
N GLY A 179 -43.37 -20.46 29.53
CA GLY A 179 -43.25 -19.18 30.23
C GLY A 179 -43.99 -18.02 29.55
N SER A 180 -44.31 -18.14 28.25
CA SER A 180 -44.86 -17.03 27.46
C SER A 180 -46.38 -17.06 27.33
N CYS A 181 -46.99 -18.25 27.19
CA CYS A 181 -48.44 -18.39 27.14
C CYS A 181 -49.02 -19.05 28.39
N GLU A 182 -48.17 -19.38 29.37
CA GLU A 182 -48.49 -20.03 30.66
C GLU A 182 -49.16 -21.41 30.59
N LYS A 183 -49.49 -21.89 29.39
CA LYS A 183 -50.08 -23.20 29.15
C LYS A 183 -49.14 -24.33 29.62
N ARG A 184 -49.74 -25.35 30.23
CA ARG A 184 -49.07 -26.59 30.61
C ARG A 184 -49.23 -27.60 29.48
N ILE A 185 -48.11 -28.11 29.01
CA ILE A 185 -48.05 -29.04 27.88
C ILE A 185 -47.76 -30.45 28.42
N CYS A 186 -48.39 -31.45 27.84
CA CYS A 186 -48.12 -32.83 28.18
C CYS A 186 -46.77 -33.28 27.62
N ASN A 187 -45.93 -33.86 28.46
CA ASN A 187 -44.61 -34.37 28.05
C ASN A 187 -44.67 -35.64 27.19
N ARG A 188 -45.85 -36.29 27.09
CA ARG A 188 -46.04 -37.54 26.34
C ARG A 188 -46.67 -37.31 24.97
N CYS A 189 -47.69 -36.45 24.86
CA CYS A 189 -48.41 -36.20 23.60
C CYS A 189 -48.24 -34.78 23.04
N ASN A 190 -47.52 -33.88 23.72
CA ASN A 190 -47.35 -32.46 23.34
C ASN A 190 -48.64 -31.62 23.25
N GLU A 191 -49.77 -32.12 23.75
CA GLU A 191 -51.03 -31.37 23.81
C GLU A 191 -51.13 -30.52 25.07
N GLU A 192 -52.02 -29.53 25.05
CA GLU A 192 -52.34 -28.73 26.22
C GLU A 192 -53.05 -29.59 27.29
N LYS A 193 -52.54 -29.55 28.52
CA LYS A 193 -53.22 -30.15 29.69
C LYS A 193 -54.38 -29.25 30.10
N VAL A 194 -55.56 -29.50 29.53
CA VAL A 194 -56.80 -28.85 29.94
C VAL A 194 -57.48 -29.72 31.00
N THR A 195 -57.81 -29.14 32.16
CA THR A 195 -58.72 -29.75 33.14
C THR A 195 -60.15 -29.63 32.63
N GLY A 196 -60.84 -30.76 32.48
CA GLY A 196 -62.26 -30.75 32.07
C GLY A 196 -63.18 -30.15 33.15
N PRO A 197 -64.43 -29.76 32.81
CA PRO A 197 -65.40 -29.21 33.77
C PRO A 197 -65.68 -30.14 34.96
N ASP A 198 -65.51 -31.45 34.79
CA ASP A 198 -65.76 -32.48 35.81
C ASP A 198 -64.48 -32.94 36.55
N GLY A 199 -63.39 -32.18 36.48
CA GLY A 199 -62.16 -32.46 37.26
C GLY A 199 -61.33 -33.65 36.77
N THR A 200 -61.62 -34.22 35.60
CA THR A 200 -60.84 -35.33 35.03
C THR A 200 -59.45 -34.87 34.56
N GLU A 201 -58.40 -35.55 35.03
CA GLU A 201 -57.01 -35.33 34.61
C GLU A 201 -56.79 -35.69 33.13
N HIS A 202 -55.91 -34.95 32.44
CA HIS A 202 -55.56 -35.17 31.03
C HIS A 202 -55.12 -36.62 30.76
N ARG A 203 -55.87 -37.31 29.89
CA ARG A 203 -55.57 -38.68 29.43
C ARG A 203 -55.07 -38.62 27.98
N CYS A 204 -53.81 -38.99 27.75
CA CYS A 204 -53.25 -39.01 26.40
C CYS A 204 -53.92 -40.09 25.54
N LEU A 205 -54.26 -39.74 24.31
CA LEU A 205 -54.66 -40.71 23.30
C LEU A 205 -53.45 -41.54 22.86
N PRO A 206 -53.57 -42.88 22.77
CA PRO A 206 -52.45 -43.76 22.37
C PRO A 206 -51.82 -43.37 21.02
N GLU A 207 -52.62 -42.93 20.05
CA GLU A 207 -52.13 -42.48 18.73
C GLU A 207 -51.22 -41.25 18.81
N ASN A 208 -51.50 -40.31 19.71
CA ASN A 208 -50.74 -39.07 19.84
C ASN A 208 -49.43 -39.30 20.60
N VAL A 209 -49.43 -40.26 21.55
CA VAL A 209 -48.21 -40.72 22.21
C VAL A 209 -47.31 -41.45 21.20
N ALA A 210 -47.86 -42.36 20.39
CA ALA A 210 -47.09 -43.07 19.37
C ALA A 210 -46.50 -42.13 18.31
N SER A 211 -47.26 -41.12 17.88
CA SER A 211 -46.78 -40.08 16.95
C SER A 211 -45.64 -39.25 17.55
N MET A 212 -45.74 -38.92 18.83
CA MET A 212 -44.71 -38.18 19.55
C MET A 212 -43.45 -39.01 19.82
N GLU A 213 -43.58 -40.30 20.09
CA GLU A 213 -42.44 -41.21 20.20
C GLU A 213 -41.66 -41.30 18.88
N LEU A 214 -42.36 -41.37 17.74
CA LEU A 214 -41.74 -41.35 16.42
C LEU A 214 -41.00 -40.02 16.17
N LEU A 215 -41.63 -38.89 16.46
CA LEU A 215 -41.03 -37.56 16.27
C LEU A 215 -39.82 -37.33 17.19
N ASN A 216 -39.88 -37.76 18.45
CA ASN A 216 -38.77 -37.62 19.39
C ASN A 216 -37.57 -38.51 19.03
N LYS A 217 -37.80 -39.61 18.30
CA LYS A 217 -36.73 -40.48 17.82
C LYS A 217 -35.92 -39.84 16.69
N ASP A 218 -36.60 -39.13 15.79
CA ASP A 218 -36.00 -38.69 14.53
C ASP A 218 -35.73 -37.17 14.43
N THR A 219 -36.08 -36.41 15.47
CA THR A 219 -35.87 -34.94 15.51
C THR A 219 -35.11 -34.46 16.76
N LYS A 220 -34.28 -33.44 16.59
CA LYS A 220 -33.59 -32.74 17.70
C LYS A 220 -33.72 -31.22 17.60
N PRO A 221 -33.79 -30.49 18.72
CA PRO A 221 -33.87 -29.03 18.70
C PRO A 221 -32.52 -28.41 18.36
N CYS A 222 -32.53 -27.35 17.52
CA CYS A 222 -31.36 -26.52 17.30
C CYS A 222 -30.92 -25.87 18.63
N PRO A 223 -29.64 -25.96 19.03
CA PRO A 223 -29.18 -25.42 20.31
C PRO A 223 -29.21 -23.89 20.41
N ASN A 224 -29.32 -23.19 19.27
CA ASN A 224 -29.39 -21.73 19.25
C ASN A 224 -30.83 -21.20 19.27
N CYS A 225 -31.76 -21.80 18.51
CA CYS A 225 -33.12 -21.27 18.33
C CYS A 225 -34.25 -22.24 18.72
N GLY A 226 -33.94 -23.51 19.01
CA GLY A 226 -34.90 -24.53 19.45
C GLY A 226 -35.87 -25.05 18.37
N THR A 227 -35.70 -24.70 17.10
CA THR A 227 -36.43 -25.35 15.98
C THR A 227 -36.08 -26.84 15.93
N MET A 228 -37.10 -27.70 15.79
CA MET A 228 -36.90 -29.15 15.62
C MET A 228 -36.41 -29.44 14.21
N ILE A 229 -35.24 -30.06 14.10
CA ILE A 229 -34.63 -30.44 12.83
C ILE A 229 -34.70 -31.96 12.73
N PHE A 230 -35.15 -32.48 11.58
CA PHE A 230 -35.16 -33.91 11.26
C PHE A 230 -33.85 -34.33 10.60
N ARG A 231 -33.34 -35.52 10.90
CA ARG A 231 -32.13 -36.06 10.27
C ARG A 231 -32.45 -37.33 9.48
N ILE A 232 -32.40 -37.24 8.16
CA ILE A 232 -32.26 -38.42 7.28
C ILE A 232 -30.77 -38.82 7.35
N SER A 233 -30.47 -40.10 7.60
CA SER A 233 -29.13 -40.68 7.80
C SER A 233 -27.96 -39.95 7.09
N GLY A 234 -26.85 -39.71 7.80
CA GLY A 234 -25.68 -39.02 7.20
C GLY A 234 -24.67 -38.49 8.23
N CYS A 235 -23.96 -37.41 7.91
CA CYS A 235 -23.01 -36.72 8.82
C CYS A 235 -23.72 -36.17 10.06
N SER A 236 -23.00 -36.00 11.19
CA SER A 236 -23.55 -35.38 12.41
C SER A 236 -23.60 -33.85 12.34
N GLN A 237 -22.93 -33.22 11.37
CA GLN A 237 -22.89 -31.76 11.26
C GLN A 237 -24.16 -31.21 10.59
N MET A 238 -24.98 -30.54 11.39
CA MET A 238 -26.24 -29.93 10.99
C MET A 238 -26.07 -28.44 10.72
N PHE A 239 -26.94 -27.90 9.88
CA PHE A 239 -27.04 -26.46 9.64
C PHE A 239 -28.50 -26.06 9.74
N CYS A 240 -28.82 -25.14 10.66
CA CYS A 240 -30.18 -24.63 10.79
C CYS A 240 -30.46 -23.62 9.68
N THR A 241 -31.44 -23.88 8.81
CA THR A 241 -31.82 -22.97 7.72
C THR A 241 -32.57 -21.72 8.21
N ASP A 242 -33.14 -21.75 9.42
CA ASP A 242 -33.88 -20.61 9.97
C ASP A 242 -32.95 -19.55 10.57
N CYS A 243 -31.93 -19.99 11.33
CA CYS A 243 -31.01 -19.09 12.04
C CYS A 243 -29.55 -19.19 11.55
N HIS A 244 -29.32 -19.93 10.47
CA HIS A 244 -28.01 -20.08 9.80
C HIS A 244 -26.88 -20.54 10.72
N THR A 245 -27.21 -21.28 11.79
CA THR A 245 -26.23 -21.75 12.78
C THR A 245 -25.82 -23.20 12.52
N PRO A 246 -24.52 -23.50 12.32
CA PRO A 246 -24.00 -24.86 12.27
C PRO A 246 -23.88 -25.46 13.68
N TRP A 247 -24.26 -26.73 13.85
CA TRP A 247 -24.18 -27.44 15.13
C TRP A 247 -24.04 -28.95 14.93
N ASP A 248 -23.57 -29.67 15.94
CA ASP A 248 -23.38 -31.12 15.87
C ASP A 248 -24.56 -31.89 16.50
N TRP A 249 -25.14 -32.82 15.75
CA TRP A 249 -26.33 -33.59 16.11
C TRP A 249 -26.14 -34.46 17.36
N ASN A 250 -24.94 -35.00 17.59
CA ASN A 250 -24.69 -35.92 18.69
C ASN A 250 -24.44 -35.17 20.00
N THR A 251 -23.72 -34.05 19.93
CA THR A 251 -23.26 -33.28 21.09
C THR A 251 -24.10 -32.03 21.38
N GLU A 252 -24.96 -31.63 20.43
CA GLU A 252 -25.84 -30.46 20.52
C GLU A 252 -25.09 -29.14 20.75
N ARG A 253 -23.81 -29.08 20.32
CA ARG A 253 -22.96 -27.89 20.41
C ARG A 253 -22.86 -27.18 19.06
N VAL A 254 -22.77 -25.85 19.10
CA VAL A 254 -22.49 -25.02 17.91
C VAL A 254 -21.07 -25.33 17.40
N VAL A 255 -20.94 -25.53 16.10
CA VAL A 255 -19.67 -25.93 15.46
C VAL A 255 -18.97 -24.70 14.88
N THR A 256 -17.72 -24.46 15.28
CA THR A 256 -16.89 -23.34 14.84
C THR A 256 -15.69 -23.87 14.03
N GLY A 257 -15.94 -24.31 12.79
CA GLY A 257 -14.92 -24.94 11.94
C GLY A 257 -15.40 -25.09 10.50
N VAL A 258 -14.74 -25.95 9.72
CA VAL A 258 -15.13 -26.20 8.32
C VAL A 258 -16.52 -26.86 8.27
N ILE A 259 -17.44 -26.24 7.53
CA ILE A 259 -18.85 -26.66 7.46
C ILE A 259 -19.07 -27.46 6.17
N HIS A 260 -19.33 -28.75 6.30
CA HIS A 260 -19.56 -29.71 5.24
C HIS A 260 -21.06 -30.05 5.07
N ASN A 261 -21.96 -29.13 5.41
CA ASN A 261 -23.40 -29.29 5.25
C ASN A 261 -23.86 -28.74 3.87
N PRO A 262 -24.60 -29.51 3.05
CA PRO A 262 -25.07 -29.05 1.73
C PRO A 262 -25.86 -27.73 1.73
N HIS A 263 -26.67 -27.47 2.76
CA HIS A 263 -27.44 -26.22 2.87
C HIS A 263 -26.57 -24.99 3.17
N TYR A 264 -25.39 -25.19 3.76
CA TYR A 264 -24.41 -24.12 3.95
C TYR A 264 -23.76 -23.71 2.62
N TYR A 265 -23.40 -24.67 1.76
CA TYR A 265 -22.85 -24.37 0.44
C TYR A 265 -23.89 -23.74 -0.50
N GLU A 266 -25.16 -24.13 -0.39
CA GLU A 266 -26.26 -23.48 -1.12
C GLU A 266 -26.39 -21.99 -0.73
N PHE A 267 -26.25 -21.67 0.55
CA PHE A 267 -26.22 -20.30 1.06
C PHE A 267 -25.00 -19.48 0.55
N VAL A 268 -23.80 -20.09 0.51
CA VAL A 268 -22.58 -19.41 0.03
C VAL A 268 -22.60 -19.18 -1.48
N ASN A 269 -23.08 -20.15 -2.26
CA ASN A 269 -23.16 -20.04 -3.73
C ASN A 269 -24.15 -18.97 -4.20
N ARG A 270 -25.22 -18.69 -3.43
CA ARG A 270 -26.14 -17.59 -3.70
C ARG A 270 -25.54 -16.20 -3.47
N ASN A 271 -24.43 -16.08 -2.73
CA ASN A 271 -23.85 -14.81 -2.26
C ASN A 271 -22.51 -14.43 -2.92
N GLY A 272 -22.06 -15.16 -3.95
CA GLY A 272 -21.35 -14.65 -5.13
C GLY A 272 -20.06 -13.80 -4.99
N THR A 273 -18.91 -14.42 -4.70
CA THR A 273 -17.59 -13.82 -4.98
C THR A 273 -16.68 -14.78 -5.76
N GLY A 274 -16.81 -14.76 -7.09
CA GLY A 274 -15.91 -15.44 -8.01
C GLY A 274 -15.75 -14.62 -9.28
N ALA A 275 -14.71 -13.78 -9.37
CA ALA A 275 -14.36 -13.04 -10.57
C ALA A 275 -12.89 -13.29 -10.96
N ARG A 276 -12.70 -13.79 -12.18
CA ARG A 276 -11.46 -13.80 -13.00
C ARG A 276 -11.47 -12.56 -13.91
N ASN A 277 -10.41 -12.10 -14.58
CA ASN A 277 -8.99 -12.44 -14.70
C ASN A 277 -8.24 -11.15 -15.16
N HIS A 278 -6.96 -11.04 -14.79
CA HIS A 278 -6.08 -9.86 -14.96
C HIS A 278 -5.29 -9.81 -16.29
N ALA A 279 -5.84 -10.23 -17.42
CA ALA A 279 -5.08 -10.34 -18.67
C ALA A 279 -5.68 -9.53 -19.83
N ASP A 280 -5.64 -8.20 -19.69
CA ASP A 280 -5.72 -7.26 -20.81
C ASP A 280 -4.49 -6.36 -20.76
N ILE A 281 -3.60 -6.45 -21.77
CA ILE A 281 -2.48 -5.53 -21.95
C ILE A 281 -2.70 -4.70 -23.21
N PRO A 282 -2.77 -3.37 -23.10
CA PRO A 282 -2.73 -2.46 -24.25
C PRO A 282 -1.31 -2.27 -24.80
N CYS A 283 -1.25 -2.06 -26.12
CA CYS A 283 -0.07 -1.89 -26.97
C CYS A 283 0.90 -0.76 -26.57
N GLY A 284 2.21 -0.99 -26.80
CA GLY A 284 3.26 0.06 -26.81
C GLY A 284 4.53 -0.22 -25.98
N GLY A 285 4.58 -1.35 -25.24
CA GLY A 285 5.64 -1.66 -24.29
C GLY A 285 6.67 -2.71 -24.75
N LEU A 286 7.53 -3.10 -23.82
CA LEU A 286 8.43 -4.24 -23.94
C LEU A 286 7.64 -5.52 -24.29
N PRO A 287 8.10 -6.36 -25.24
CA PRO A 287 7.45 -7.65 -25.54
C PRO A 287 7.35 -8.53 -24.29
N ASP A 288 6.35 -9.39 -24.20
CA ASP A 288 6.18 -10.26 -23.02
C ASP A 288 7.36 -11.22 -22.81
N GLY A 289 7.63 -11.55 -21.55
CA GLY A 289 8.78 -12.38 -21.17
C GLY A 289 8.70 -13.82 -21.70
N TYR A 290 7.50 -14.36 -21.86
CA TYR A 290 7.28 -15.68 -22.47
C TYR A 290 7.63 -15.66 -23.95
N ASP A 291 7.16 -14.65 -24.67
CA ASP A 291 7.41 -14.45 -26.10
C ASP A 291 8.90 -14.25 -26.40
N MET A 292 9.58 -13.43 -25.61
CA MET A 292 11.02 -13.24 -25.70
C MET A 292 11.79 -14.53 -25.47
N ARG A 293 11.39 -15.32 -24.46
CA ARG A 293 12.02 -16.63 -24.19
C ARG A 293 11.84 -17.61 -25.33
N ASN A 294 10.63 -17.71 -25.87
CA ASN A 294 10.33 -18.62 -26.98
C ASN A 294 11.11 -18.27 -28.25
N MET A 295 11.15 -16.98 -28.60
CA MET A 295 11.96 -16.49 -29.73
C MET A 295 13.43 -16.87 -29.55
N MET A 296 14.02 -16.52 -28.41
CA MET A 296 15.44 -16.76 -28.14
C MET A 296 15.77 -18.26 -28.10
N SER A 297 14.92 -19.09 -27.50
CA SER A 297 15.11 -20.55 -27.51
C SER A 297 15.11 -21.12 -28.92
N ARG A 298 14.23 -20.66 -29.82
CA ARG A 298 14.20 -21.13 -31.21
C ARG A 298 15.42 -20.69 -32.00
N LEU A 299 15.88 -19.45 -31.82
CA LEU A 299 17.04 -18.91 -32.54
C LEU A 299 18.37 -19.55 -32.09
N PHE A 300 18.47 -19.94 -30.82
CA PHE A 300 19.70 -20.47 -30.22
C PHE A 300 19.61 -21.96 -29.87
N ASN A 301 18.75 -22.74 -30.53
CA ASN A 301 18.61 -24.19 -30.32
C ASN A 301 18.48 -24.57 -28.82
N ASN A 302 17.59 -23.87 -28.11
CA ASN A 302 17.33 -23.99 -26.67
C ASN A 302 18.51 -23.63 -25.74
N ASN A 303 19.57 -23.00 -26.26
CA ASN A 303 20.70 -22.51 -25.47
C ASN A 303 20.94 -20.99 -25.65
N PRO A 304 19.95 -20.14 -25.33
CA PRO A 304 20.08 -18.70 -25.49
C PRO A 304 21.07 -18.07 -24.49
N PRO A 305 21.82 -17.02 -24.88
CA PRO A 305 22.75 -16.36 -23.96
C PRO A 305 22.05 -15.69 -22.76
N GLN A 306 22.41 -16.10 -21.54
CA GLN A 306 21.75 -15.66 -20.30
C GLN A 306 21.76 -14.14 -20.10
N TYR A 307 22.84 -13.45 -20.51
CA TYR A 307 22.96 -12.00 -20.31
C TYR A 307 21.86 -11.19 -21.01
N ILE A 308 21.25 -11.71 -22.08
CA ILE A 308 20.14 -11.05 -22.78
C ILE A 308 18.92 -10.97 -21.86
N PHE A 309 18.61 -12.08 -21.18
CA PHE A 309 17.51 -12.14 -20.21
C PHE A 309 17.79 -11.28 -18.99
N ASN A 310 19.05 -11.20 -18.56
CA ASN A 310 19.43 -10.34 -17.44
C ASN A 310 19.21 -8.85 -17.80
N ILE A 311 19.55 -8.43 -19.02
CA ILE A 311 19.24 -7.06 -19.51
C ILE A 311 17.73 -6.85 -19.57
N TYR A 312 16.98 -7.80 -20.14
CA TYR A 312 15.50 -7.74 -20.19
C TYR A 312 14.90 -7.59 -18.78
N GLN A 313 15.39 -8.35 -17.80
CA GLN A 313 14.98 -8.24 -16.40
C GLN A 313 15.32 -6.87 -15.80
N CYS A 314 16.47 -6.29 -16.14
CA CYS A 314 16.82 -4.93 -15.73
C CYS A 314 15.82 -3.91 -16.28
N VAL A 315 15.44 -4.00 -17.56
CA VAL A 315 14.42 -3.12 -18.16
C VAL A 315 13.10 -3.25 -17.41
N MET A 316 12.65 -4.48 -17.15
CA MET A 316 11.43 -4.74 -16.39
C MET A 316 11.48 -4.20 -14.97
N HIS A 317 12.59 -4.40 -14.27
CA HIS A 317 12.80 -3.88 -12.94
C HIS A 317 12.75 -2.35 -12.93
N ILE A 318 13.49 -1.69 -13.83
CA ILE A 318 13.53 -0.23 -13.90
C ILE A 318 12.14 0.33 -14.25
N GLN A 319 11.44 -0.27 -15.22
CA GLN A 319 10.13 0.17 -15.66
C GLN A 319 9.06 0.06 -14.56
N HIS A 320 9.01 -1.08 -13.87
CA HIS A 320 7.93 -1.38 -12.93
C HIS A 320 8.23 -1.02 -11.48
N HIS A 321 9.51 -0.85 -11.12
CA HIS A 321 9.93 -0.52 -9.75
C HIS A 321 10.58 0.86 -9.69
N GLU A 322 11.71 1.07 -10.38
CA GLU A 322 12.51 2.29 -10.23
C GLU A 322 11.77 3.56 -10.68
N LEU A 323 11.11 3.52 -11.84
CA LEU A 323 10.32 4.65 -12.34
C LEU A 323 9.10 4.97 -11.47
N ARG A 324 8.51 3.96 -10.80
CA ARG A 324 7.40 4.17 -9.86
C ARG A 324 7.87 4.78 -8.54
N ASN A 325 9.09 4.48 -8.11
CA ASN A 325 9.66 5.05 -6.89
C ASN A 325 10.19 6.49 -7.09
N HIS A 326 10.41 6.91 -8.34
CA HIS A 326 10.85 8.26 -8.69
C HIS A 326 9.69 9.10 -9.28
N ILE A 327 8.51 9.06 -8.65
CA ILE A 327 7.40 9.95 -9.02
C ILE A 327 7.76 11.39 -8.64
N VAL A 328 7.55 12.30 -9.58
CA VAL A 328 7.67 13.74 -9.36
C VAL A 328 6.28 14.21 -8.95
N GLU A 329 6.05 14.36 -7.64
CA GLU A 329 4.78 14.85 -7.11
C GLU A 329 4.48 16.27 -7.58
N ASP A 330 3.18 16.61 -7.62
CA ASP A 330 2.72 17.98 -7.88
C ASP A 330 3.13 18.89 -6.72
N VAL A 331 4.04 19.82 -7.03
CA VAL A 331 4.64 20.79 -6.10
C VAL A 331 3.58 21.59 -5.34
N VAL A 332 2.44 21.89 -5.99
CA VAL A 332 1.36 22.71 -5.40
C VAL A 332 0.66 21.96 -4.26
N VAL A 333 0.46 20.65 -4.42
CA VAL A 333 -0.15 19.79 -3.40
C VAL A 333 0.84 19.51 -2.27
N THR A 334 2.11 19.26 -2.60
CA THR A 334 3.13 18.88 -1.62
C THR A 334 3.44 19.99 -0.60
N ASN A 335 3.37 21.27 -1.00
CA ASN A 335 3.76 22.39 -0.12
C ASN A 335 2.62 23.00 0.71
N ARG A 336 1.37 22.58 0.53
CA ARG A 336 0.22 23.15 1.28
C ARG A 336 0.39 23.06 2.79
N SER A 337 0.92 21.94 3.30
CA SER A 337 1.17 21.78 4.73
C SER A 337 2.19 22.80 5.27
N LEU A 338 3.19 23.17 4.47
CA LEU A 338 4.16 24.21 4.84
C LEU A 338 3.51 25.59 4.85
N ARG A 339 2.66 25.90 3.86
CA ARG A 339 1.88 27.14 3.84
C ARG A 339 0.95 27.27 5.07
N ILE A 340 0.30 26.18 5.49
CA ILE A 340 -0.52 26.17 6.72
C ILE A 340 0.34 26.50 7.95
N LYS A 341 1.49 25.83 8.12
CA LYS A 341 2.42 26.11 9.22
C LYS A 341 2.91 27.56 9.20
N TYR A 342 3.17 28.10 8.01
CA TYR A 342 3.57 29.49 7.83
C TYR A 342 2.49 30.47 8.28
N LEU A 343 1.24 30.27 7.84
CA LEU A 343 0.10 31.11 8.25
C LEU A 343 -0.22 31.01 9.74
N LEU A 344 0.10 29.88 10.37
CA LEU A 344 0.00 29.68 11.82
C LEU A 344 1.21 30.22 12.60
N ASN A 345 2.17 30.88 11.94
CA ASN A 345 3.42 31.40 12.52
C ASN A 345 4.29 30.31 13.20
N GLU A 346 4.20 29.06 12.74
CA GLU A 346 4.99 27.94 13.27
C GLU A 346 6.36 27.80 12.60
N ILE A 347 6.52 28.43 11.44
CA ILE A 347 7.78 28.48 10.70
C ILE A 347 8.09 29.91 10.30
N THR A 348 9.36 30.29 10.39
CA THR A 348 9.85 31.61 9.96
C THR A 348 10.04 31.66 8.45
N ASP A 349 10.17 32.85 7.87
CA ASP A 349 10.55 33.05 6.46
C ASP A 349 11.81 32.27 6.08
N ALA A 350 12.86 32.34 6.92
CA ALA A 350 14.11 31.63 6.72
C ALA A 350 13.91 30.10 6.77
N GLY A 351 13.10 29.62 7.71
CA GLY A 351 12.74 28.20 7.80
C GLY A 351 11.95 27.73 6.58
N PHE A 352 10.99 28.53 6.12
CA PHE A 352 10.17 28.19 4.96
C PHE A 352 11.01 28.12 3.69
N LYS A 353 11.85 29.12 3.42
CA LYS A 353 12.83 29.13 2.31
C LYS A 353 13.74 27.90 2.33
N ALA A 354 14.26 27.54 3.49
CA ALA A 354 15.15 26.38 3.64
C ALA A 354 14.44 25.07 3.27
N VAL A 355 13.21 24.85 3.74
CA VAL A 355 12.44 23.63 3.41
C VAL A 355 12.07 23.59 1.93
N LEU A 356 11.63 24.72 1.35
CA LEU A 356 11.32 24.79 -0.09
C LEU A 356 12.53 24.46 -0.95
N GLN A 357 13.71 24.98 -0.58
CA GLN A 357 14.94 24.64 -1.29
C GLN A 357 15.27 23.15 -1.19
N GLN A 358 15.15 22.54 0.00
CA GLN A 358 15.42 21.12 0.18
C GLN A 358 14.49 20.26 -0.67
N ALA A 359 13.19 20.60 -0.69
CA ALA A 359 12.19 19.95 -1.53
C ALA A 359 12.55 20.07 -3.01
N GLU A 360 12.93 21.26 -3.48
CA GLU A 360 13.34 21.50 -4.86
C GLU A 360 14.57 20.67 -5.25
N LYS A 361 15.61 20.63 -4.40
CA LYS A 361 16.81 19.82 -4.65
C LYS A 361 16.48 18.33 -4.70
N LYS A 362 15.61 17.85 -3.80
CA LYS A 362 15.13 16.46 -3.80
C LYS A 362 14.39 16.14 -5.11
N ARG A 363 13.54 17.05 -5.57
CA ARG A 363 12.77 16.94 -6.82
C ARG A 363 13.69 16.91 -8.05
N GLN A 364 14.62 17.86 -8.14
CA GLN A 364 15.60 17.93 -9.24
C GLN A 364 16.47 16.67 -9.32
N LYS A 365 16.90 16.15 -8.17
CA LYS A 365 17.60 14.87 -8.10
C LYS A 365 16.74 13.72 -8.61
N ALA A 366 15.50 13.61 -8.14
CA ALA A 366 14.58 12.55 -8.57
C ALA A 366 14.31 12.60 -10.08
N ILE A 367 14.10 13.80 -10.64
CA ILE A 367 13.95 14.03 -12.09
C ILE A 367 15.20 13.57 -12.85
N ALA A 368 16.40 13.92 -12.37
CA ALA A 368 17.64 13.55 -13.04
C ALA A 368 17.79 12.03 -13.17
N PHE A 369 17.53 11.27 -12.10
CA PHE A 369 17.52 9.80 -12.14
C PHE A 369 16.40 9.27 -13.04
N ARG A 370 15.18 9.77 -12.88
CA ARG A 370 14.01 9.34 -13.65
C ARG A 370 14.24 9.50 -15.16
N ASN A 371 14.83 10.61 -15.61
CA ASN A 371 15.06 10.85 -17.03
C ASN A 371 16.02 9.81 -17.64
N ILE A 372 17.07 9.43 -16.91
CA ILE A 372 18.02 8.39 -17.36
C ILE A 372 17.36 7.01 -17.35
N TYR A 373 16.56 6.71 -16.33
CA TYR A 373 15.75 5.48 -16.27
C TYR A 373 14.76 5.36 -17.42
N GLN A 374 14.02 6.44 -17.71
CA GLN A 374 13.03 6.47 -18.77
C GLN A 374 13.70 6.28 -20.14
N MET A 375 14.78 7.02 -20.41
CA MET A 375 15.55 6.87 -21.64
C MET A 375 16.05 5.44 -21.82
N PHE A 376 16.60 4.82 -20.77
CA PHE A 376 17.07 3.43 -20.83
C PHE A 376 15.93 2.46 -21.15
N VAL A 377 14.79 2.59 -20.45
CA VAL A 377 13.62 1.74 -20.67
C VAL A 377 13.08 1.90 -22.08
N ASP A 378 12.92 3.14 -22.56
CA ASP A 378 12.36 3.43 -23.88
C ASP A 378 13.23 2.84 -25.00
N VAL A 379 14.54 3.12 -24.96
CA VAL A 379 15.48 2.66 -25.98
C VAL A 379 15.66 1.14 -25.92
N ALA A 380 15.83 0.56 -24.72
CA ALA A 380 15.98 -0.88 -24.59
C ALA A 380 14.71 -1.64 -24.98
N SER A 381 13.53 -1.12 -24.61
CA SER A 381 12.25 -1.73 -24.98
C SER A 381 12.01 -1.68 -26.48
N ASP A 382 12.37 -0.58 -27.14
CA ASP A 382 12.33 -0.49 -28.60
C ASP A 382 13.28 -1.51 -29.26
N ILE A 383 14.51 -1.66 -28.76
CA ILE A 383 15.46 -2.66 -29.29
C ILE A 383 14.91 -4.08 -29.14
N PHE A 384 14.38 -4.44 -27.97
CA PHE A 384 13.74 -5.76 -27.77
C PHE A 384 12.52 -5.96 -28.66
N ARG A 385 11.71 -4.92 -28.85
CA ARG A 385 10.57 -4.94 -29.76
C ARG A 385 11.01 -5.12 -31.21
N GLN A 386 12.03 -4.42 -31.68
CA GLN A 386 12.55 -4.57 -33.03
C GLN A 386 13.07 -6.00 -33.29
N MET A 387 13.74 -6.60 -32.29
CA MET A 387 14.12 -8.02 -32.33
C MET A 387 12.90 -8.93 -32.48
N TYR A 388 11.89 -8.75 -31.62
CA TYR A 388 10.68 -9.56 -31.64
C TYR A 388 9.86 -9.42 -32.94
N VAL A 389 9.61 -8.18 -33.40
CA VAL A 389 8.84 -7.91 -34.61
C VAL A 389 9.55 -8.45 -35.86
N SER A 390 10.87 -8.27 -35.95
CA SER A 390 11.64 -8.81 -37.08
C SER A 390 11.60 -10.34 -37.14
N TYR A 391 11.55 -10.99 -35.97
CA TYR A 391 11.34 -12.43 -35.87
C TYR A 391 9.91 -12.84 -36.21
N SER A 392 8.89 -12.22 -35.61
CA SER A 392 7.49 -12.62 -35.75
C SER A 392 6.93 -12.40 -37.15
N GLU A 393 7.37 -11.34 -37.83
CA GLU A 393 7.03 -11.08 -39.24
C GLU A 393 7.87 -11.91 -40.23
N ASN A 394 8.67 -12.86 -39.73
CA ASN A 394 9.49 -13.76 -40.53
C ASN A 394 10.44 -13.00 -41.49
N ARG A 395 10.92 -11.82 -41.07
CA ARG A 395 11.94 -11.03 -41.79
C ARG A 395 13.33 -11.67 -41.64
N LEU A 396 13.49 -12.59 -40.69
CA LEU A 396 14.73 -13.29 -40.36
C LEU A 396 14.67 -14.78 -40.77
N ARG A 397 14.50 -15.05 -42.08
CA ARG A 397 14.20 -16.40 -42.61
C ARG A 397 15.33 -17.43 -42.48
N THR A 398 16.57 -16.97 -42.37
CA THR A 398 17.76 -17.84 -42.24
C THR A 398 18.34 -17.75 -40.83
N PRO A 399 18.53 -18.87 -40.12
CA PRO A 399 19.02 -18.87 -38.72
C PRO A 399 20.31 -18.09 -38.50
N GLY A 400 21.27 -18.16 -39.43
CA GLY A 400 22.53 -17.41 -39.34
C GLY A 400 22.33 -15.89 -39.30
N VAL A 401 21.51 -15.37 -40.22
CA VAL A 401 21.17 -13.93 -40.30
C VAL A 401 20.38 -13.47 -39.07
N ALA A 402 19.48 -14.32 -38.56
CA ALA A 402 18.71 -14.03 -37.36
C ALA A 402 19.60 -13.90 -36.11
N ILE A 403 20.56 -14.82 -35.96
CA ILE A 403 21.53 -14.79 -34.86
C ILE A 403 22.43 -13.55 -34.97
N GLU A 404 22.89 -13.22 -36.17
CA GLU A 404 23.74 -12.05 -36.40
C GLU A 404 22.98 -10.74 -36.09
N PHE A 405 21.73 -10.63 -36.52
CA PHE A 405 20.86 -9.49 -36.18
C PHE A 405 20.65 -9.34 -34.67
N VAL A 406 20.40 -10.43 -33.95
CA VAL A 406 20.29 -10.41 -32.47
C VAL A 406 21.62 -9.99 -31.84
N ARG A 407 22.76 -10.50 -32.32
CA ARG A 407 24.09 -10.12 -31.83
C ARG A 407 24.36 -8.62 -32.02
N SER A 408 24.00 -8.05 -33.17
CA SER A 408 24.14 -6.61 -33.42
C SER A 408 23.31 -5.79 -32.43
N ASN A 409 22.06 -6.18 -32.18
CA ASN A 409 21.19 -5.49 -31.22
C ASN A 409 21.70 -5.63 -29.77
N VAL A 410 22.29 -6.77 -29.43
CA VAL A 410 22.96 -6.98 -28.13
C VAL A 410 24.14 -6.02 -27.94
N ILE A 411 24.95 -5.77 -28.98
CA ILE A 411 26.06 -4.81 -28.90
C ILE A 411 25.51 -3.42 -28.57
N ILE A 412 24.40 -3.02 -29.21
CA ILE A 412 23.73 -1.75 -28.93
C ILE A 412 23.23 -1.70 -27.48
N LEU A 413 22.60 -2.77 -26.98
CA LEU A 413 22.16 -2.86 -25.58
C LEU A 413 23.34 -2.76 -24.60
N ASN A 414 24.49 -3.36 -24.90
CA ASN A 414 25.67 -3.26 -24.06
C ASN A 414 26.19 -1.82 -23.96
N ASN A 415 26.30 -1.13 -25.11
CA ASN A 415 26.69 0.28 -25.16
C ASN A 415 25.68 1.17 -24.41
N LEU A 416 24.38 0.85 -24.51
CA LEU A 416 23.33 1.55 -23.77
C LEU A 416 23.49 1.37 -22.25
N VAL A 417 23.86 0.18 -21.78
CA VAL A 417 24.15 -0.07 -20.35
C VAL A 417 25.37 0.72 -19.87
N GLU A 418 26.41 0.84 -20.68
CA GLU A 418 27.59 1.66 -20.34
C GLU A 418 27.20 3.12 -20.21
N TYR A 419 26.52 3.67 -21.22
CA TYR A 419 25.99 5.03 -21.20
C TYR A 419 25.09 5.27 -19.98
N PHE A 420 24.20 4.33 -19.68
CA PHE A 420 23.33 4.38 -18.50
C PHE A 420 24.13 4.52 -17.20
N ASN A 421 25.10 3.62 -16.98
CA ASN A 421 25.94 3.61 -15.79
C ASN A 421 26.78 4.89 -15.65
N GLU A 422 27.35 5.38 -16.73
CA GLU A 422 28.12 6.63 -16.73
C GLU A 422 27.27 7.83 -16.33
N ASN A 423 26.05 7.95 -16.86
CA ASN A 423 25.15 9.04 -16.54
C ASN A 423 24.67 8.96 -15.08
N LEU A 424 24.32 7.78 -14.58
CA LEU A 424 23.97 7.59 -13.17
C LEU A 424 25.12 7.93 -12.23
N GLN A 425 26.36 7.57 -12.60
CA GLN A 425 27.55 7.94 -11.85
C GLN A 425 27.77 9.45 -11.83
N LYS A 426 27.59 10.15 -12.96
CA LYS A 426 27.67 11.62 -13.05
C LYS A 426 26.67 12.27 -12.09
N ILE A 427 25.41 11.81 -12.11
CA ILE A 427 24.36 12.29 -11.20
C ILE A 427 24.74 12.01 -9.74
N GLY A 428 25.22 10.81 -9.43
CA GLY A 428 25.67 10.43 -8.09
C GLY A 428 26.78 11.32 -7.55
N LYS A 429 27.79 11.65 -8.37
CA LYS A 429 28.86 12.59 -8.03
C LYS A 429 28.32 14.00 -7.82
N MET A 430 27.47 14.47 -8.73
CA MET A 430 26.88 15.81 -8.71
C MET A 430 26.06 16.08 -7.43
N TYR A 431 25.22 15.12 -7.03
CA TYR A 431 24.40 15.21 -5.82
C TYR A 431 25.07 14.59 -4.58
N LYS A 432 26.32 14.14 -4.68
CA LYS A 432 27.08 13.48 -3.61
C LYS A 432 26.28 12.37 -2.93
N CYS A 433 25.72 11.46 -3.71
CA CYS A 433 24.90 10.37 -3.21
C CYS A 433 25.32 9.02 -3.79
N VAL A 434 24.85 7.95 -3.12
CA VAL A 434 24.89 6.60 -3.69
C VAL A 434 24.09 6.62 -5.00
N TYR A 435 24.62 5.92 -6.00
CA TYR A 435 23.98 5.79 -7.31
C TYR A 435 23.81 4.32 -7.68
N PRO A 436 22.66 3.99 -8.30
CA PRO A 436 22.40 2.67 -8.84
C PRO A 436 23.14 2.45 -10.16
N GLY A 437 23.03 1.23 -10.68
CA GLY A 437 23.47 0.88 -12.01
C GLY A 437 23.33 -0.60 -12.30
N ILE A 438 23.81 -1.03 -13.45
CA ILE A 438 23.77 -2.42 -13.92
C ILE A 438 25.19 -2.99 -13.87
N THR A 439 25.38 -4.13 -13.21
CA THR A 439 26.68 -4.80 -13.08
C THR A 439 27.15 -5.43 -14.40
N PRO A 440 28.42 -5.87 -14.52
CA PRO A 440 28.91 -6.62 -15.70
C PRO A 440 28.10 -7.88 -16.02
N GLU A 441 27.54 -8.54 -15.00
CA GLU A 441 26.66 -9.72 -15.08
C GLU A 441 25.23 -9.34 -15.48
N ARG A 442 25.00 -8.05 -15.78
CA ARG A 442 23.72 -7.46 -16.21
C ARG A 442 22.64 -7.54 -15.14
N ILE A 443 23.02 -7.32 -13.88
CA ILE A 443 22.10 -7.28 -12.74
C ILE A 443 21.97 -5.84 -12.25
N PHE A 444 20.76 -5.35 -12.03
CA PHE A 444 20.54 -4.03 -11.45
C PHE A 444 20.91 -4.01 -9.96
N THR A 445 21.61 -2.97 -9.52
CA THR A 445 21.97 -2.75 -8.12
C THR A 445 21.74 -1.32 -7.71
N ASN A 446 21.28 -1.11 -6.48
CA ASN A 446 21.09 0.22 -5.90
C ASN A 446 22.41 0.93 -5.53
N ASN A 447 23.52 0.20 -5.52
CA ASN A 447 24.83 0.75 -5.16
C ASN A 447 25.94 0.14 -6.02
N LEU A 448 26.15 0.72 -7.21
CA LEU A 448 27.15 0.25 -8.15
C LEU A 448 28.59 0.46 -7.64
N ALA A 449 28.83 1.51 -6.86
CA ALA A 449 30.15 1.79 -6.29
C ALA A 449 30.58 0.69 -5.30
N SER A 450 29.67 0.29 -4.39
CA SER A 450 29.91 -0.80 -3.45
C SER A 450 30.12 -2.15 -4.16
N TYR A 451 29.41 -2.37 -5.27
CA TYR A 451 29.62 -3.55 -6.10
C TYR A 451 31.05 -3.61 -6.64
N LYS A 452 31.51 -2.53 -7.28
CA LYS A 452 32.86 -2.42 -7.84
C LYS A 452 33.95 -2.60 -6.77
N ALA A 453 33.74 -2.05 -5.58
CA ALA A 453 34.68 -2.18 -4.47
C ALA A 453 34.83 -3.62 -3.96
N ARG A 454 33.76 -4.42 -3.98
CA ARG A 454 33.78 -5.84 -3.55
C ARG A 454 34.47 -6.77 -4.55
N GLN A 455 34.54 -6.38 -5.82
CA GLN A 455 35.22 -7.16 -6.86
C GLN A 455 36.68 -6.74 -7.10
N ALA A 456 37.16 -5.66 -6.48
CA ALA A 456 38.57 -5.33 -6.52
C ALA A 456 39.38 -6.40 -5.77
N PRO A 457 40.48 -6.92 -6.33
CA PRO A 457 41.32 -7.89 -5.63
C PRO A 457 41.78 -7.26 -4.30
N GLN A 458 41.59 -7.97 -3.19
CA GLN A 458 42.16 -7.56 -1.91
C GLN A 458 43.67 -7.57 -2.10
N VAL A 459 44.29 -6.39 -2.02
CA VAL A 459 45.75 -6.29 -1.92
C VAL A 459 46.11 -6.93 -0.58
N GLU A 460 46.57 -8.18 -0.61
CA GLU A 460 47.22 -8.80 0.53
C GLU A 460 48.43 -7.93 0.90
N ILE A 461 48.27 -7.15 1.96
CA ILE A 461 49.39 -6.49 2.62
C ILE A 461 50.17 -7.62 3.29
N HIS A 462 51.14 -8.20 2.56
CA HIS A 462 52.18 -8.98 3.22
C HIS A 462 52.94 -8.03 4.14
N HIS A 463 52.66 -8.15 5.44
CA HIS A 463 53.50 -7.63 6.49
C HIS A 463 54.88 -8.29 6.33
N ILE A 464 55.84 -7.51 5.82
CA ILE A 464 57.25 -7.82 5.91
C ILE A 464 57.62 -7.63 7.38
N ASN A 465 57.83 -8.76 8.07
CA ASN A 465 58.52 -8.81 9.36
C ASN A 465 60.03 -8.74 9.14
#